data_AF-A0A353R4M2-F1
#
_entry.id   AF-A0A353R4M2-F1
#
_cell.length_a   1.000
_cell.length_b   1.000
_cell.length_c   1.000
_cell.angle_alpha   90.00
_cell.angle_beta   90.00
_cell.angle_gamma   90.00
#
_symmetry.space_group_name_H-M   'P 1'
#
loop_
_entity.id
_entity.type
_entity.pdbx_description
1 polymer ?
#
loop_
_entity_poly.entity_id
_entity_poly.type
_entity_poly.pdbx_seq_one_letter_code
_entity_poly.pdbx_strand_id
1 'polypeptide(L)'
;YLAAVAEPLRQLLACGDARLVLIGAGRAAPADLPAEVRPWAEADEVRDIGEFDVGIMPLPDAPWERGKCGYKLIQYMACAKPVVASPVGVNHQLVASGVNGYLATTAGEWQQALAHLRADRALGQRLGEAGRAQIVDRYCLQVTAPRLAALLRRAAGS
;
A
#
# COMPACT_ATOMS: atom_id res chain seq x y z
N TYR A 1 0.41 3.58 13.20
CA TYR A 1 -0.08 2.42 12.43
C TYR A 1 0.90 1.25 12.41
N LEU A 2 2.20 1.49 12.22
CA LEU A 2 3.22 0.43 12.22
C LEU A 2 3.25 -0.43 13.49
N ALA A 3 2.83 0.09 14.65
CA ALA A 3 2.70 -0.69 15.88
C ALA A 3 1.87 -1.98 15.70
N ALA A 4 0.83 -1.96 14.86
CA ALA A 4 0.00 -3.14 14.59
C ALA A 4 0.72 -4.26 13.84
N VAL A 5 1.82 -3.94 13.16
CA VAL A 5 2.64 -4.88 12.38
C VAL A 5 4.09 -4.89 12.85
N ALA A 6 4.37 -4.37 14.03
CA ALA A 6 5.73 -4.23 14.53
C ALA A 6 6.41 -5.59 14.72
N GLU A 7 5.68 -6.58 15.26
CA GLU A 7 6.20 -7.93 15.46
C GLU A 7 6.58 -8.62 14.13
N PRO A 8 5.69 -8.73 13.12
CA PRO A 8 6.07 -9.28 11.81
C PRO A 8 7.25 -8.56 11.14
N LEU A 9 7.29 -7.22 11.23
CA LEU A 9 8.39 -6.44 10.65
C LEU A 9 9.70 -6.72 11.38
N ARG A 10 9.70 -6.84 12.72
CA ARG A 10 10.90 -7.15 13.48
C ARG A 10 11.49 -8.50 13.09
N GLN A 11 10.64 -9.50 12.94
CA GLN A 11 11.06 -10.84 12.51
C GLN A 11 11.64 -10.81 11.10
N LEU A 12 11.03 -10.06 10.18
CA LEU A 12 11.52 -9.91 8.81
C LEU A 12 12.90 -9.22 8.79
N LEU A 13 13.05 -8.12 9.53
CA LEU A 13 14.29 -7.35 9.59
C LEU A 13 15.44 -8.11 10.28
N ALA A 14 15.12 -8.98 11.25
CA ALA A 14 16.11 -9.82 11.94
C ALA A 14 16.81 -10.83 11.01
N CYS A 15 16.23 -11.16 9.85
CA CYS A 15 16.87 -12.00 8.85
C CYS A 15 18.04 -11.31 8.11
N GLY A 16 18.16 -9.98 8.20
CA GLY A 16 19.24 -9.19 7.61
C GLY A 16 19.12 -8.92 6.11
N ASP A 17 18.08 -9.43 5.45
CA ASP A 17 17.83 -9.31 4.00
C ASP A 17 16.68 -8.35 3.66
N ALA A 18 16.18 -7.60 4.64
CA ALA A 18 15.10 -6.64 4.48
C ALA A 18 15.43 -5.31 5.18
N ARG A 19 14.86 -4.22 4.68
CA ARG A 19 14.89 -2.90 5.31
C ARG A 19 13.50 -2.27 5.33
N LEU A 20 13.21 -1.51 6.38
CA LEU A 20 11.99 -0.71 6.46
C LEU A 20 12.32 0.73 6.05
N VAL A 21 11.61 1.24 5.04
CA VAL A 21 11.74 2.64 4.61
C VAL A 21 10.44 3.38 4.87
N LEU A 22 10.52 4.54 5.52
CA LEU A 22 9.38 5.39 5.84
C LEU A 22 9.56 6.75 5.17
N ILE A 23 8.65 7.12 4.27
CA ILE A 23 8.66 8.43 3.61
C ILE A 23 7.63 9.33 4.28
N GLY A 24 8.05 10.54 4.70
CA GLY A 24 7.14 11.55 5.26
C GLY A 24 6.58 11.23 6.64
N ALA A 25 7.03 10.14 7.26
CA ALA A 25 6.52 9.70 8.56
C ALA A 25 7.16 10.41 9.76
N GLY A 26 8.21 11.20 9.56
CA GLY A 26 9.01 11.75 10.67
C GLY A 26 9.56 10.64 11.59
N ARG A 27 9.68 10.89 12.90
CA ARG A 27 10.10 9.88 13.91
C ARG A 27 8.97 8.91 14.32
N ALA A 28 8.02 8.60 13.44
CA ALA A 28 6.86 7.76 13.77
C ALA A 28 7.11 6.24 13.70
N ALA A 29 8.35 5.81 13.44
CA ALA A 29 8.71 4.40 13.60
C ALA A 29 8.73 4.04 15.10
N PRO A 30 8.21 2.85 15.49
CA PRO A 30 8.50 2.28 16.80
C PRO A 30 10.01 2.30 17.08
N ALA A 31 10.41 2.66 18.31
CA ALA A 31 11.82 2.86 18.66
C ALA A 31 12.69 1.60 18.48
N ASP A 32 12.06 0.43 18.50
CA ASP A 32 12.68 -0.89 18.35
C ASP A 32 12.71 -1.40 16.90
N LEU A 33 12.23 -0.63 15.92
CA LEU A 33 12.26 -1.00 14.51
C LEU A 33 13.29 -0.15 13.76
N PRO A 34 14.41 -0.73 13.29
CA PRO A 34 15.36 0.00 12.46
C PRO A 34 14.66 0.39 11.15
N ALA A 35 14.53 1.70 10.93
CA ALA A 35 13.87 2.26 9.76
C ALA A 35 14.71 3.38 9.16
N GLU A 36 14.83 3.38 7.84
CA GLU A 36 15.32 4.52 7.06
C GLU A 36 14.17 5.52 6.92
N VAL A 37 14.32 6.72 7.48
CA VAL A 37 13.31 7.78 7.38
C VAL A 37 13.75 8.80 6.35
N ARG A 38 12.93 8.97 5.30
CA ARG A 38 13.14 9.96 4.25
C ARG A 38 12.14 11.11 4.37
N PRO A 39 12.56 12.36 4.15
CA PRO A 39 11.62 13.46 4.01
C PRO A 39 10.72 13.21 2.80
N TRP A 40 9.47 13.63 2.87
CA TRP A 40 8.57 13.55 1.71
C TRP A 40 8.74 14.79 0.84
N ALA A 41 8.84 14.57 -0.47
CA ALA A 41 8.72 15.59 -1.49
C ALA A 41 7.88 15.02 -2.65
N GLU A 42 6.91 15.80 -3.13
CA GLU A 42 6.00 15.39 -4.21
C GLU A 42 6.76 14.94 -5.47
N ALA A 43 7.79 15.70 -5.85
CA ALA A 43 8.61 15.42 -7.03
C ALA A 43 9.37 14.08 -6.95
N ASP A 44 9.63 13.58 -5.75
CA ASP A 44 10.43 12.38 -5.51
C ASP A 44 9.57 11.13 -5.22
N GLU A 45 8.26 11.30 -4.98
CA GLU A 45 7.41 10.22 -4.46
C GLU A 45 7.39 8.97 -5.36
N VAL A 46 7.32 9.16 -6.67
CA VAL A 46 7.34 8.05 -7.64
C VAL A 46 8.69 7.32 -7.63
N ARG A 47 9.80 8.09 -7.56
CA ARG A 47 11.15 7.52 -7.50
C ARG A 47 11.31 6.72 -6.20
N ASP A 48 10.95 7.31 -5.08
CA ASP A 48 11.14 6.71 -3.76
C ASP A 48 10.29 5.43 -3.61
N ILE A 49 9.03 5.44 -4.07
CA ILE A 49 8.21 4.21 -4.12
C ILE A 49 8.85 3.17 -5.05
N GLY A 50 9.44 3.61 -6.17
CA GLY A 50 10.14 2.76 -7.12
C GLY A 50 11.28 1.93 -6.51
N GLU A 51 11.87 2.39 -5.42
CA GLU A 51 12.95 1.68 -4.70
C GLU A 51 12.45 0.58 -3.76
N PHE A 52 11.14 0.46 -3.55
CA PHE A 52 10.57 -0.55 -2.66
C PHE A 52 10.30 -1.86 -3.38
N ASP A 53 10.47 -2.97 -2.67
CA ASP A 53 10.03 -4.28 -3.16
C ASP A 53 8.54 -4.51 -2.87
N VAL A 54 8.03 -4.01 -1.74
CA VAL A 54 6.65 -4.20 -1.27
C VAL A 54 6.14 -2.93 -0.59
N GLY A 55 4.92 -2.50 -0.91
CA GLY A 55 4.21 -1.44 -0.18
C GLY A 55 3.33 -2.01 0.93
N ILE A 56 3.31 -1.39 2.12
CA ILE A 56 2.44 -1.84 3.22
C ILE A 56 1.46 -0.75 3.68
N MET A 57 0.25 -1.16 4.05
CA MET A 57 -0.75 -0.26 4.63
C MET A 57 -1.48 -0.92 5.81
N PRO A 58 -0.82 -1.01 6.98
CA PRO A 58 -1.45 -1.50 8.19
C PRO A 58 -2.44 -0.46 8.73
N LEU A 59 -3.66 -0.89 9.05
CA LEU A 59 -4.68 -0.05 9.69
C LEU A 59 -5.38 -0.84 10.80
N PRO A 60 -5.56 -0.27 12.00
CA PRO A 60 -6.48 -0.81 12.98
C PRO A 60 -7.92 -0.69 12.45
N ASP A 61 -8.77 -1.65 12.80
CA ASP A 61 -10.17 -1.59 12.42
C ASP A 61 -10.96 -0.69 13.39
N ALA A 62 -10.96 0.62 13.10
CA ALA A 62 -11.65 1.63 13.90
C ALA A 62 -12.43 2.61 13.00
N PRO A 63 -13.43 3.35 13.54
CA PRO A 63 -14.32 4.18 12.72
C PRO A 63 -13.61 5.19 11.81
N TRP A 64 -12.51 5.78 12.29
CA TRP A 64 -11.72 6.73 11.51
C TRP A 64 -10.99 6.06 10.34
N GLU A 65 -10.35 4.92 10.59
CA GLU A 65 -9.60 4.16 9.59
C GLU A 65 -10.49 3.55 8.51
N ARG A 66 -11.71 3.16 8.85
CA ARG A 66 -12.72 2.70 7.89
C ARG A 66 -13.09 3.75 6.85
N GLY A 67 -12.96 5.04 7.18
CA GLY A 67 -13.24 6.17 6.28
C GLY A 67 -12.10 6.54 5.33
N LYS A 68 -10.93 5.88 5.42
CA LYS A 68 -9.76 6.23 4.59
C LYS A 68 -9.93 5.80 3.13
N CYS A 69 -9.38 6.60 2.23
CA CYS A 69 -9.50 6.45 0.78
C CYS A 69 -8.46 5.53 0.12
N GLY A 70 -7.59 4.86 0.89
CA GLY A 70 -6.62 3.90 0.33
C GLY A 70 -5.49 4.53 -0.51
N TYR A 71 -5.24 5.83 -0.37
CA TYR A 71 -4.33 6.59 -1.22
C TYR A 71 -2.95 5.96 -1.40
N LYS A 72 -2.32 5.49 -0.31
CA LYS A 72 -0.99 4.85 -0.38
C LYS A 72 -1.00 3.55 -1.21
N LEU A 73 -2.05 2.74 -1.12
CA LEU A 73 -2.19 1.54 -1.96
C LEU A 73 -2.27 1.90 -3.44
N ILE A 74 -3.04 2.94 -3.78
CA ILE A 74 -3.16 3.43 -5.16
C ILE A 74 -1.78 3.87 -5.69
N GLN A 75 -1.00 4.61 -4.89
CA GLN A 75 0.35 5.05 -5.27
C GLN A 75 1.32 3.87 -5.48
N TYR A 76 1.33 2.90 -4.55
CA TYR A 76 2.17 1.71 -4.66
C TYR A 76 1.82 0.87 -5.89
N MET A 77 0.53 0.60 -6.09
CA MET A 77 0.05 -0.15 -7.24
C MET A 77 0.29 0.59 -8.56
N ALA A 78 0.13 1.92 -8.62
CA ALA A 78 0.46 2.71 -9.81
C ALA A 78 1.94 2.57 -10.21
N CYS A 79 2.83 2.40 -9.22
CA CYS A 79 4.26 2.12 -9.40
C CYS A 79 4.58 0.63 -9.61
N ALA A 80 3.58 -0.21 -9.89
CA ALA A 80 3.70 -1.66 -10.04
C ALA A 80 4.35 -2.36 -8.82
N LYS A 81 4.07 -1.89 -7.61
CA LYS A 81 4.53 -2.54 -6.38
C LYS A 81 3.45 -3.47 -5.84
N PRO A 82 3.78 -4.72 -5.48
CA PRO A 82 2.86 -5.57 -4.72
C PRO A 82 2.60 -4.92 -3.36
N VAL A 83 1.41 -5.15 -2.81
CA VAL A 83 1.00 -4.56 -1.53
C VAL A 83 0.58 -5.59 -0.50
N VAL A 84 0.77 -5.27 0.77
CA VAL A 84 0.14 -5.98 1.91
C VAL A 84 -0.62 -4.96 2.76
N ALA A 85 -1.90 -5.22 3.03
CA ALA A 85 -2.77 -4.24 3.69
C ALA A 85 -3.69 -4.90 4.72
N SER A 86 -4.08 -4.16 5.74
CA SER A 86 -5.19 -4.60 6.61
C SER A 86 -6.52 -4.52 5.84
N PRO A 87 -7.46 -5.47 6.02
CA PRO A 87 -8.76 -5.47 5.34
C PRO A 87 -9.74 -4.44 5.95
N VAL A 88 -9.32 -3.17 6.00
CA VAL A 88 -10.06 -2.07 6.65
C VAL A 88 -10.43 -1.00 5.63
N GLY A 89 -11.66 -0.50 5.71
CA GLY A 89 -12.15 0.56 4.80
C GLY A 89 -11.98 0.14 3.35
N VAL A 90 -11.64 1.06 2.44
CA VAL A 90 -11.54 0.76 1.01
C VAL A 90 -10.46 -0.28 0.64
N ASN A 91 -9.57 -0.66 1.56
CA ASN A 91 -8.52 -1.65 1.28
C ASN A 91 -9.10 -2.99 0.77
N HIS A 92 -10.27 -3.41 1.27
CA HIS A 92 -10.94 -4.63 0.79
C HIS A 92 -11.42 -4.55 -0.66
N GLN A 93 -11.59 -3.34 -1.20
CA GLN A 93 -12.04 -3.10 -2.58
C GLN A 93 -10.86 -2.97 -3.54
N LEU A 94 -9.71 -2.52 -3.01
CA LEU A 94 -8.49 -2.31 -3.76
C LEU A 94 -7.64 -3.58 -3.86
N VAL A 95 -7.55 -4.36 -2.79
CA VAL A 95 -6.66 -5.52 -2.72
C VAL A 95 -7.45 -6.82 -2.85
N ALA A 96 -7.10 -7.61 -3.87
CA ALA A 96 -7.54 -8.98 -4.05
C ALA A 96 -6.35 -9.90 -3.73
N SER A 97 -6.43 -10.62 -2.62
CA SER A 97 -5.36 -11.49 -2.12
C SER A 97 -4.90 -12.50 -3.18
N GLY A 98 -3.60 -12.56 -3.44
CA GLY A 98 -2.99 -13.46 -4.44
C GLY A 98 -3.14 -12.99 -5.90
N VAL A 99 -3.81 -11.86 -6.15
CA VAL A 99 -3.96 -11.29 -7.49
C VAL A 99 -3.14 -10.01 -7.64
N ASN A 100 -3.30 -9.04 -6.75
CA ASN A 100 -2.60 -7.75 -6.80
C ASN A 100 -1.92 -7.35 -5.48
N GLY A 101 -1.91 -8.27 -4.51
CA GLY A 101 -1.37 -8.06 -3.17
C GLY A 101 -1.92 -9.09 -2.18
N TYR A 102 -1.85 -8.78 -0.89
CA TYR A 102 -2.41 -9.58 0.19
C TYR A 102 -3.16 -8.72 1.20
N LEU A 103 -4.31 -9.22 1.66
CA LEU A 103 -4.97 -8.72 2.86
C LEU A 103 -4.51 -9.53 4.07
N ALA A 104 -4.12 -8.84 5.14
CA ALA A 104 -3.62 -9.46 6.37
C ALA A 104 -4.24 -8.78 7.61
N THR A 105 -4.89 -9.58 8.44
CA THR A 105 -5.56 -9.18 9.69
C THR A 105 -4.66 -9.46 10.89
N THR A 106 -4.02 -10.64 10.92
CA THR A 106 -3.24 -11.11 12.06
C THR A 106 -1.74 -10.98 11.81
N ALA A 107 -0.94 -10.93 12.89
CA ALA A 107 0.52 -10.89 12.76
C ALA A 107 1.07 -12.07 11.93
N GLY A 108 0.50 -13.27 12.07
CA GLY A 108 0.89 -14.43 11.28
C GLY A 108 0.62 -14.26 9.78
N GLU A 109 -0.53 -13.69 9.40
CA GLU A 109 -0.86 -13.39 8.00
C GLU A 109 0.09 -12.34 7.41
N TRP A 110 0.44 -11.30 8.18
CA TRP A 110 1.42 -10.31 7.78
C TRP A 110 2.80 -10.93 7.55
N GLN A 111 3.25 -11.76 8.49
CA GLN A 111 4.53 -12.47 8.38
C GLN A 111 4.54 -13.37 7.14
N GLN A 112 3.49 -14.15 6.92
CA GLN A 112 3.38 -15.05 5.78
C GLN A 112 3.39 -14.30 4.45
N ALA A 113 2.58 -13.24 4.32
CA ALA A 113 2.51 -12.44 3.10
C ALA A 113 3.85 -11.79 2.76
N LEU A 114 4.52 -11.19 3.74
CA LEU A 114 5.83 -10.57 3.56
C LEU A 114 6.91 -11.62 3.24
N ALA A 115 6.88 -12.78 3.90
CA ALA A 115 7.81 -13.87 3.63
C ALA A 115 7.66 -14.44 2.22
N HIS A 116 6.42 -14.61 1.73
CA HIS A 116 6.16 -15.06 0.35
C HIS A 116 6.70 -14.06 -0.67
N LEU A 117 6.42 -12.77 -0.50
CA LEU A 117 6.89 -11.73 -1.42
C LEU A 117 8.41 -11.57 -1.39
N ARG A 118 9.05 -11.80 -0.24
CA ARG A 118 10.51 -11.82 -0.10
C ARG A 118 11.12 -13.03 -0.82
N ALA A 119 10.52 -14.21 -0.69
CA ALA A 119 11.07 -15.45 -1.23
C ALA A 119 10.88 -15.58 -2.75
N ASP A 120 9.85 -14.96 -3.32
CA ASP A 120 9.53 -15.03 -4.75
C ASP A 120 9.38 -13.63 -5.37
N ARG A 121 10.48 -13.11 -5.92
CA ARG A 121 10.49 -11.82 -6.63
C ARG A 121 9.59 -11.84 -7.88
N ALA A 122 9.49 -12.98 -8.56
CA ALA A 122 8.65 -13.09 -9.76
C ALA A 122 7.16 -13.01 -9.38
N LEU A 123 6.76 -13.59 -8.25
CA LEU A 123 5.43 -13.38 -7.68
C LEU A 123 5.20 -11.90 -7.39
N GLY A 124 6.12 -11.23 -6.70
CA GLY A 124 6.01 -9.80 -6.42
C GLY A 124 5.79 -8.94 -7.67
N GLN A 125 6.54 -9.22 -8.75
CA GLN A 125 6.39 -8.55 -10.04
C GLN A 125 4.99 -8.77 -10.64
N ARG A 126 4.54 -10.03 -10.73
CA ARG A 126 3.19 -10.35 -11.27
C ARG A 126 2.08 -9.65 -10.51
N LEU A 127 2.14 -9.67 -9.17
CA LEU A 127 1.13 -9.02 -8.32
C LEU A 127 1.19 -7.49 -8.48
N GLY A 128 2.38 -6.91 -8.56
CA GLY A 128 2.56 -5.48 -8.81
C GLY A 128 2.00 -5.03 -10.16
N GLU A 129 2.27 -5.78 -11.23
CA GLU A 129 1.73 -5.52 -12.57
C GLU A 129 0.21 -5.61 -12.60
N ALA A 130 -0.39 -6.61 -11.96
CA ALA A 130 -1.83 -6.74 -11.83
C ALA A 130 -2.44 -5.55 -11.04
N GLY A 131 -1.78 -5.11 -9.98
CA GLY A 131 -2.16 -3.90 -9.23
C GLY A 131 -2.13 -2.65 -10.10
N ARG A 132 -1.05 -2.46 -10.89
CA ARG A 132 -0.93 -1.33 -11.81
C ARG A 132 -2.02 -1.34 -12.87
N ALA A 133 -2.29 -2.49 -13.49
CA ALA A 133 -3.35 -2.64 -14.49
C ALA A 133 -4.71 -2.23 -13.90
N GLN A 134 -5.03 -2.69 -12.68
CA GLN A 134 -6.27 -2.31 -12.00
C GLN A 134 -6.35 -0.80 -11.73
N ILE A 135 -5.27 -0.17 -11.27
CA ILE A 135 -5.28 1.26 -10.97
C ILE A 135 -5.37 2.12 -12.22
N VAL A 136 -4.67 1.75 -13.29
CA VAL A 136 -4.76 2.46 -14.58
C VAL A 136 -6.19 2.38 -15.13
N ASP A 137 -6.83 1.21 -15.07
CA ASP A 137 -8.21 1.03 -15.55
C ASP A 137 -9.24 1.82 -14.74
N ARG A 138 -9.08 1.89 -13.41
CA ARG A 138 -10.10 2.49 -12.52
C ARG A 138 -9.88 3.95 -12.16
N TYR A 139 -8.63 4.41 -12.12
CA TYR A 139 -8.25 5.70 -11.52
C TYR A 139 -7.47 6.62 -12.46
N CYS A 140 -7.19 6.24 -13.71
CA CYS A 140 -6.56 7.20 -14.62
C CYS A 140 -7.47 8.42 -14.83
N LEU A 141 -6.83 9.58 -15.04
CA LEU A 141 -7.50 10.86 -15.29
C LEU A 141 -8.55 10.75 -16.41
N GLN A 142 -8.31 9.91 -17.42
CA GLN A 142 -9.23 9.70 -18.54
C GLN A 142 -10.54 8.99 -18.14
N VAL A 143 -10.57 8.26 -17.02
CA VAL A 143 -11.77 7.56 -16.51
C VAL A 143 -12.48 8.39 -15.44
N THR A 144 -11.72 9.09 -14.59
CA THR A 144 -12.28 9.90 -13.49
C THR A 144 -12.87 11.22 -14.00
N ALA A 145 -12.24 11.89 -14.97
CA ALA A 145 -12.68 13.20 -15.46
C ALA A 145 -14.06 13.18 -16.14
N PRO A 146 -14.40 12.22 -17.03
CA PRO A 146 -15.72 12.17 -17.65
C PRO A 146 -16.84 11.87 -16.65
N ARG A 147 -16.59 11.00 -15.65
CA ARG A 147 -17.56 10.66 -14.59
C ARG A 147 -17.86 11.85 -13.70
N LEU A 148 -16.82 12.58 -13.27
CA LEU A 148 -16.99 13.80 -12.48
C LEU A 148 -17.72 14.89 -13.28
N ALA A 149 -17.35 15.09 -14.54
CA ALA A 149 -18.04 16.04 -15.42
C ALA A 149 -19.52 15.69 -15.62
N ALA A 150 -19.87 14.41 -15.77
CA ALA A 150 -21.25 13.96 -15.88
C ALA A 150 -22.05 14.22 -14.59
N LEU A 151 -21.47 13.98 -13.41
CA LEU A 151 -22.12 14.26 -12.13
C LEU A 151 -22.32 15.76 -11.90
N LEU A 152 -21.31 16.58 -12.19
CA LEU A 152 -21.42 18.04 -12.07
C LEU A 152 -22.46 18.62 -13.03
N ARG A 153 -22.55 18.11 -14.27
CA ARG A 153 -23.59 18.50 -15.23
C ARG A 153 -25.00 18.13 -14.74
N ARG A 154 -25.16 16.95 -14.11
CA ARG A 154 -26.44 16.54 -13.52
C ARG A 154 -26.83 17.42 -12.34
N ALA A 155 -25.88 17.78 -11.48
CA ALA A 155 -26.14 18.64 -10.33
C ALA A 155 -26.41 20.10 -10.73
N ALA A 156 -25.71 20.63 -11.74
CA ALA A 156 -25.88 21.99 -12.24
C ALA A 156 -27.09 22.17 -13.18
N GLY A 157 -27.69 21.07 -13.64
CA GLY A 157 -28.93 21.06 -14.42
C GLY A 157 -30.20 20.84 -13.59
N SER A 158 -30.10 20.99 -12.26
CA SER A 158 -31.23 20.93 -11.31
C SER A 158 -31.58 22.31 -10.78
#